data_AF-A0A251QLH9-F1
#
_entry.id   AF-A0A251QLH9-F1
#
_cell.length_a   1.000
_cell.length_b   1.000
_cell.length_c   1.000
_cell.angle_alpha   90.00
_cell.angle_beta   90.00
_cell.angle_gamma   90.00
#
_symmetry.space_group_name_H-M   'P 1'
#
loop_
_entity.id
_entity.type
_entity.pdbx_description
1 polymer ?
#
loop_
_entity_poly.entity_id
_entity_poly.type
_entity_poly.pdbx_seq_one_letter_code
_entity_poly.pdbx_strand_id
1 'polypeptide(L)'
;MQQPDIERRDMQSLTKYLQTHRQVWDGNSIMDNYRRIIRVTLTDLWHHPLLMTCNERYFFPPQALFELMCVGNWETDYANYTENRIPSYGKRNIETTIRNSKYAIAFESVYHETDGYQNNAVGELIYSKNIVNRIGTNLAKTNQNSLTMHEVEQELTSLFPERLTGLYGFFIVKKKISMSFLMSSRV
;
A
#
# COMPACT_ATOMS: atom_id res chain seq x y z
N MET A 1 18.83 -52.38 -43.66
CA MET A 1 18.03 -51.52 -42.77
C MET A 1 18.96 -50.77 -41.85
N GLN A 2 19.24 -49.51 -42.20
CA GLN A 2 20.03 -48.57 -41.42
C GLN A 2 19.05 -47.61 -40.76
N GLN A 3 19.09 -47.51 -39.44
CA GLN A 3 18.58 -46.33 -38.74
C GLN A 3 19.67 -45.88 -37.76
N PRO A 4 20.63 -45.06 -38.20
CA PRO A 4 21.63 -44.48 -37.32
C PRO A 4 21.50 -42.95 -37.25
N ASP A 5 22.06 -42.40 -36.18
CA ASP A 5 22.53 -41.01 -36.02
C ASP A 5 21.58 -39.85 -35.73
N ILE A 6 20.25 -39.98 -35.85
CA ILE A 6 19.36 -38.84 -35.53
C ILE A 6 19.19 -38.69 -34.00
N GLU A 7 18.87 -39.78 -33.29
CA GLU A 7 18.60 -39.72 -31.83
C GLU A 7 19.84 -39.39 -30.98
N ARG A 8 21.05 -39.79 -31.41
CA ARG A 8 22.28 -39.47 -30.67
C ARG A 8 22.69 -38.00 -30.81
N ARG A 9 22.45 -37.37 -31.96
CA ARG A 9 22.69 -35.93 -32.13
C ARG A 9 21.71 -35.10 -31.32
N ASP A 10 20.45 -35.52 -31.25
CA ASP A 10 19.43 -34.79 -30.50
C ASP A 10 19.67 -34.83 -28.99
N MET A 11 20.10 -35.98 -28.42
CA MET A 11 20.47 -36.03 -26.99
C MET A 11 21.71 -35.20 -26.66
N GLN A 12 22.72 -35.15 -27.53
CA GLN A 12 23.90 -34.31 -27.31
C GLN A 12 23.57 -32.82 -27.46
N SER A 13 22.68 -32.47 -28.40
CA SER A 13 22.19 -31.10 -28.60
C SER A 13 21.33 -30.64 -27.43
N LEU A 14 20.47 -31.51 -26.88
CA LEU A 14 19.68 -31.25 -25.68
C LEU A 14 20.57 -31.07 -24.44
N THR A 15 21.61 -31.90 -24.30
CA THR A 15 22.57 -31.81 -23.18
C THR A 15 23.37 -30.50 -23.25
N LYS A 16 23.80 -30.10 -24.46
CA LYS A 16 24.50 -28.83 -24.69
C LYS A 16 23.58 -27.63 -24.52
N TYR A 17 22.30 -27.74 -24.91
CA TYR A 17 21.27 -26.72 -24.65
C TYR A 17 21.03 -26.54 -23.15
N LEU A 18 20.89 -27.63 -22.38
CA LEU A 18 20.72 -27.58 -20.92
C LEU A 18 21.96 -27.08 -20.17
N GLN A 19 23.16 -27.32 -20.72
CA GLN A 19 24.42 -26.79 -20.16
C GLN A 19 24.64 -25.31 -20.48
N THR A 20 24.23 -24.85 -21.67
CA THR A 20 24.37 -23.45 -22.11
C THR A 20 23.21 -22.55 -21.63
N HIS A 21 22.02 -23.13 -21.41
CA HIS A 21 20.84 -22.48 -20.83
C HIS A 21 20.64 -22.80 -19.35
N ARG A 22 21.69 -23.29 -18.68
CA ARG A 22 21.91 -23.03 -17.25
C ARG A 22 22.19 -21.53 -17.06
N GLN A 23 21.24 -20.67 -17.46
CA GLN A 23 20.96 -19.52 -16.62
C GLN A 23 20.70 -20.13 -15.26
N VAL A 24 21.63 -19.86 -14.36
CA VAL A 24 21.68 -20.37 -13.00
C VAL A 24 20.26 -20.35 -12.47
N TRP A 25 19.61 -21.51 -12.46
CA TRP A 25 18.42 -21.72 -11.66
C TRP A 25 18.98 -21.77 -10.25
N ASP A 26 19.33 -20.61 -9.72
CA ASP A 26 19.65 -20.50 -8.32
C ASP A 26 18.30 -20.72 -7.66
N GLY A 27 18.10 -21.91 -7.11
CA GLY A 27 16.99 -22.14 -6.19
C GLY A 27 16.92 -21.01 -5.16
N ASN A 28 18.02 -20.29 -4.93
CA ASN A 28 18.16 -19.06 -4.18
C ASN A 28 17.38 -17.85 -4.70
N SER A 29 17.31 -17.44 -5.98
CA SER A 29 16.57 -16.21 -6.34
C SER A 29 15.06 -16.40 -6.16
N ILE A 30 14.53 -17.56 -6.56
CA ILE A 30 13.14 -17.90 -6.32
C ILE A 30 12.93 -18.15 -4.82
N MET A 31 13.77 -18.93 -4.13
CA MET A 31 13.66 -19.12 -2.67
C MET A 31 13.97 -17.88 -1.86
N ASP A 32 14.66 -16.87 -2.37
CA ASP A 32 14.95 -15.62 -1.68
C ASP A 32 13.82 -14.64 -1.92
N ASN A 33 13.18 -14.69 -3.10
CA ASN A 33 11.88 -14.07 -3.32
C ASN A 33 10.80 -14.73 -2.44
N TYR A 34 10.77 -16.07 -2.35
CA TYR A 34 9.88 -16.81 -1.45
C TYR A 34 10.27 -16.61 0.02
N ARG A 35 11.55 -16.55 0.42
CA ARG A 35 11.99 -16.25 1.80
C ARG A 35 11.67 -14.81 2.20
N ARG A 36 11.72 -13.90 1.22
CA ARG A 36 11.26 -12.51 1.38
C ARG A 36 9.72 -12.45 1.49
N ILE A 37 8.99 -13.39 0.89
CA ILE A 37 7.54 -13.62 1.07
C ILE A 37 7.25 -14.36 2.40
N ILE A 38 8.13 -15.25 2.87
CA ILE A 38 8.00 -16.06 4.12
C ILE A 38 8.20 -15.20 5.38
N ARG A 39 8.66 -13.95 5.26
CA ARG A 39 8.63 -12.97 6.36
C ARG A 39 7.27 -12.25 6.52
N VAL A 40 6.29 -12.56 5.67
CA VAL A 40 4.93 -12.03 5.78
C VAL A 40 4.07 -13.13 6.37
N THR A 41 3.50 -12.88 7.55
CA THR A 41 2.62 -13.86 8.21
C THR A 41 1.29 -13.96 7.47
N LEU A 42 0.54 -15.05 7.67
CA LEU A 42 -0.82 -15.16 7.13
C LEU A 42 -1.71 -14.03 7.66
N THR A 43 -1.49 -13.62 8.92
CA THR A 43 -2.14 -12.46 9.54
C THR A 43 -1.86 -11.18 8.75
N ASP A 44 -0.61 -10.94 8.38
CA ASP A 44 -0.24 -9.78 7.57
C ASP A 44 -0.95 -9.79 6.20
N LEU A 45 -0.98 -10.95 5.54
CA LEU A 45 -1.68 -11.10 4.25
C LEU A 45 -3.18 -10.86 4.39
N TRP A 46 -3.82 -11.31 5.47
CA TRP A 46 -5.24 -11.06 5.69
C TRP A 46 -5.56 -9.58 5.88
N HIS A 47 -4.60 -8.79 6.34
CA HIS A 47 -4.70 -7.33 6.39
C HIS A 47 -4.18 -6.64 5.13
N HIS A 48 -4.02 -7.35 4.00
CA HIS A 48 -3.76 -6.68 2.74
C HIS A 48 -4.95 -5.77 2.37
N PRO A 49 -4.74 -4.52 1.87
CA PRO A 49 -5.84 -3.59 1.58
C PRO A 49 -6.94 -4.14 0.66
N LEU A 50 -6.59 -5.04 -0.27
CA LEU A 50 -7.57 -5.75 -1.11
C LEU A 50 -8.54 -6.63 -0.32
N LEU A 51 -8.11 -7.16 0.83
CA LEU A 51 -8.88 -8.05 1.69
C LEU A 51 -9.47 -7.34 2.92
N MET A 52 -9.04 -6.11 3.19
CA MET A 52 -9.56 -5.32 4.30
C MET A 52 -11.04 -4.96 4.07
N THR A 53 -11.85 -5.14 5.12
CA THR A 53 -13.19 -4.56 5.22
C THR A 53 -13.13 -3.03 5.23
N CYS A 54 -14.27 -2.36 5.00
CA CYS A 54 -14.31 -0.90 5.10
C CYS A 54 -13.90 -0.38 6.49
N ASN A 55 -14.29 -1.09 7.57
CA ASN A 55 -13.88 -0.75 8.93
C ASN A 55 -12.37 -0.86 9.11
N GLU A 56 -11.77 -1.96 8.65
CA GLU A 56 -10.31 -2.14 8.71
C GLU A 56 -9.57 -1.06 7.91
N ARG A 57 -10.04 -0.72 6.71
CA ARG A 57 -9.45 0.36 5.89
C ARG A 57 -9.54 1.71 6.57
N TYR A 58 -10.67 2.01 7.20
CA TYR A 58 -10.91 3.25 7.92
C TYR A 58 -9.97 3.42 9.12
N PHE A 59 -9.77 2.36 9.93
CA PHE A 59 -8.92 2.41 11.11
C PHE A 59 -7.43 2.19 10.82
N PHE A 60 -7.07 1.69 9.64
CA PHE A 60 -5.68 1.39 9.32
C PHE A 60 -4.76 2.62 9.34
N PRO A 61 -5.03 3.72 8.61
CA PRO A 61 -4.20 4.93 8.66
C PRO A 61 -3.95 5.49 10.07
N PRO A 62 -4.97 5.74 10.92
CA PRO A 62 -4.72 6.29 12.25
C PRO A 62 -3.96 5.34 13.17
N GLN A 63 -4.24 4.03 13.13
CA GLN A 63 -3.51 3.05 13.95
C GLN A 63 -2.07 2.87 13.46
N ALA A 64 -1.86 2.85 12.15
CA ALA A 64 -0.53 2.79 11.56
C ALA A 64 0.31 4.02 11.93
N LEU A 65 -0.27 5.22 11.93
CA LEU A 65 0.43 6.42 12.38
C LEU A 65 0.88 6.31 13.84
N PHE A 66 0.05 5.75 14.71
CA PHE A 66 0.43 5.51 16.10
C PHE A 66 1.66 4.58 16.21
N GLU A 67 1.68 3.48 15.45
CA GLU A 67 2.85 2.59 15.38
C GLU A 67 4.09 3.30 14.82
N LEU A 68 3.92 4.12 13.78
CA LEU A 68 5.02 4.85 13.14
C LEU A 68 5.62 5.94 14.03
N MET A 69 4.87 6.53 14.96
CA MET A 69 5.40 7.51 15.92
C MET A 69 6.52 6.93 16.80
N CYS A 70 6.52 5.62 17.03
CA CYS A 70 7.59 4.93 17.74
C CYS A 70 8.79 4.55 16.85
N VAL A 71 8.70 4.81 15.54
CA VAL A 71 9.72 4.45 14.56
C VAL A 71 10.46 5.72 14.11
N GLY A 72 11.73 5.83 14.47
CA GLY A 72 12.57 6.94 14.05
C GLY A 72 12.59 7.13 12.53
N ASN A 73 12.57 8.39 12.09
CA ASN A 73 12.65 8.81 10.69
C ASN A 73 11.60 8.19 9.75
N TRP A 74 10.44 7.79 10.27
CA TRP A 74 9.41 7.14 9.45
C TRP A 74 8.92 8.01 8.30
N GLU A 75 8.79 9.33 8.49
CA GLU A 75 8.28 10.25 7.46
C GLU A 75 9.18 10.24 6.22
N THR A 76 10.47 10.50 6.42
CA THR A 76 11.48 10.47 5.35
C THR A 76 11.55 9.10 4.70
N ASP A 77 11.55 8.03 5.49
CA ASP A 77 11.57 6.66 4.95
C ASP A 77 10.30 6.34 4.13
N TYR A 78 9.15 6.83 4.55
CA TYR A 78 7.86 6.58 3.90
C TYR A 78 7.73 7.36 2.60
N ALA A 79 8.08 8.65 2.61
CA ALA A 79 8.18 9.47 1.42
C ALA A 79 9.10 8.82 0.38
N ASN A 80 10.33 8.48 0.78
CA ASN A 80 11.29 7.82 -0.10
C ASN A 80 10.80 6.46 -0.61
N TYR A 81 10.17 5.65 0.24
CA TYR A 81 9.67 4.34 -0.16
C TYR A 81 8.57 4.46 -1.24
N THR A 82 7.63 5.37 -1.03
CA THR A 82 6.48 5.56 -1.92
C THR A 82 6.88 6.19 -3.24
N GLU A 83 7.69 7.25 -3.24
CA GLU A 83 8.18 7.90 -4.46
C GLU A 83 8.96 6.93 -5.36
N ASN A 84 9.76 6.04 -4.77
CA ASN A 84 10.55 5.07 -5.55
C ASN A 84 9.77 3.84 -6.04
N ARG A 85 8.59 3.56 -5.49
CA ARG A 85 7.84 2.32 -5.79
C ARG A 85 6.47 2.52 -6.39
N ILE A 86 5.91 3.71 -6.26
CA ILE A 86 4.55 4.01 -6.68
C ILE A 86 4.61 5.30 -7.52
N PRO A 87 4.66 5.19 -8.86
CA PRO A 87 4.91 6.31 -9.76
C PRO A 87 3.90 7.47 -9.73
N SER A 88 2.75 7.28 -9.07
CA SER A 88 1.72 8.29 -8.87
C SER A 88 1.98 9.18 -7.64
N TYR A 89 2.79 8.72 -6.68
CA TYR A 89 3.23 9.55 -5.54
C TYR A 89 4.23 10.63 -5.99
N GLY A 90 4.06 11.85 -5.46
CA GLY A 90 4.87 13.02 -5.84
C GLY A 90 4.34 13.83 -7.03
N LYS A 91 3.28 13.36 -7.71
CA LYS A 91 2.62 14.09 -8.80
C LYS A 91 1.30 14.74 -8.41
N ARG A 92 0.71 14.32 -7.28
CA ARG A 92 -0.58 14.81 -6.80
C ARG A 92 -0.40 15.97 -5.84
N ASN A 93 -1.09 17.08 -6.13
CA ASN A 93 -1.29 18.17 -5.20
C ASN A 93 -2.55 17.87 -4.37
N ILE A 94 -2.41 17.84 -3.04
CA ILE A 94 -3.48 17.41 -2.13
C ILE A 94 -4.68 18.36 -2.22
N GLU A 95 -4.43 19.67 -2.17
CA GLU A 95 -5.48 20.70 -2.26
C GLU A 95 -6.30 20.57 -3.56
N THR A 96 -5.62 20.43 -4.69
CA THR A 96 -6.27 20.29 -6.00
C THR A 96 -7.04 18.97 -6.09
N THR A 97 -6.53 17.91 -5.48
CA THR A 97 -7.20 16.60 -5.43
C THR A 97 -8.48 16.69 -4.62
N ILE A 98 -8.45 17.37 -3.47
CA ILE A 98 -9.61 17.57 -2.60
C ILE A 98 -10.72 18.37 -3.28
N ARG A 99 -10.38 19.37 -4.10
CA ARG A 99 -11.37 20.14 -4.89
C ARG A 99 -12.22 19.27 -5.82
N ASN A 100 -11.70 18.11 -6.23
CA ASN A 100 -12.45 17.14 -7.05
C ASN A 100 -13.35 16.21 -6.23
N SER A 101 -13.39 16.38 -4.91
CA SER A 101 -14.19 15.54 -4.01
C SER A 101 -15.68 15.83 -4.12
N LYS A 102 -16.49 14.78 -3.98
CA LYS A 102 -17.95 14.90 -3.76
C LYS A 102 -18.28 15.65 -2.47
N TYR A 103 -17.34 15.69 -1.53
CA TYR A 103 -17.46 16.37 -0.25
C TYR A 103 -16.45 17.51 -0.11
N ALA A 104 -16.09 18.17 -1.23
CA ALA A 104 -15.06 19.20 -1.29
C ALA A 104 -15.13 20.21 -0.14
N ILE A 105 -16.30 20.81 0.13
CA ILE A 105 -16.48 21.80 1.21
C ILE A 105 -16.01 21.24 2.58
N ALA A 106 -16.40 20.01 2.91
CA ALA A 106 -16.07 19.39 4.19
C ALA A 106 -14.60 18.91 4.25
N PHE A 107 -14.03 18.53 3.12
CA PHE A 107 -12.65 18.08 3.02
C PHE A 107 -11.66 19.26 2.98
N GLU A 108 -12.05 20.38 2.36
CA GLU A 108 -11.31 21.64 2.33
C GLU A 108 -11.26 22.29 3.71
N SER A 109 -12.36 22.26 4.48
CA SER A 109 -12.36 22.83 5.83
C SER A 109 -11.27 22.21 6.71
N VAL A 110 -11.09 20.87 6.63
CA VAL A 110 -10.02 20.16 7.34
C VAL A 110 -8.63 20.42 6.75
N TYR A 111 -8.54 20.70 5.44
CA TYR A 111 -7.28 21.07 4.80
C TYR A 111 -6.74 22.40 5.37
N HIS A 112 -7.63 23.38 5.51
CA HIS A 112 -7.31 24.74 5.96
C HIS A 112 -7.15 24.91 7.48
N GLU A 113 -7.39 23.87 8.29
CA GLU A 113 -7.10 23.88 9.74
C GLU A 113 -5.59 23.84 10.05
N THR A 114 -4.75 23.61 9.04
CA THR A 114 -3.29 23.50 9.14
C THR A 114 -2.63 24.46 8.16
N ASP A 115 -1.33 24.72 8.31
CA ASP A 115 -0.53 25.51 7.35
C ASP A 115 -0.33 24.82 5.97
N GLY A 116 -1.15 23.80 5.68
CA GLY A 116 -1.09 22.95 4.49
C GLY A 116 -0.42 21.60 4.76
N TYR A 117 -0.67 20.67 3.85
CA TYR A 117 -0.08 19.33 3.88
C TYR A 117 1.02 19.21 2.82
N GLN A 118 2.05 18.42 3.11
CA GLN A 118 3.09 18.11 2.14
C GLN A 118 2.47 17.39 0.93
N ASN A 119 2.83 17.77 -0.30
CA ASN A 119 2.31 17.12 -1.52
C ASN A 119 3.04 15.79 -1.81
N ASN A 120 2.99 14.86 -0.85
CA ASN A 120 3.61 13.55 -0.90
C ASN A 120 2.78 12.54 -0.06
N ALA A 121 3.27 11.30 0.05
CA ALA A 121 2.59 10.25 0.80
C ALA A 121 2.41 10.54 2.30
N VAL A 122 3.34 11.29 2.90
CA VAL A 122 3.27 11.68 4.31
C VAL A 122 2.10 12.63 4.52
N GLY A 123 1.98 13.66 3.67
CA GLY A 123 0.84 14.59 3.73
C GLY A 123 -0.50 13.89 3.45
N GLU A 124 -0.58 13.01 2.46
CA GLU A 124 -1.81 12.24 2.17
C GLU A 124 -2.24 11.38 3.39
N LEU A 125 -1.27 10.78 4.09
CA LEU A 125 -1.51 9.95 5.28
C LEU A 125 -1.99 10.78 6.47
N ILE A 126 -1.32 11.90 6.77
CA ILE A 126 -1.68 12.79 7.88
C ILE A 126 -3.05 13.44 7.60
N TYR A 127 -3.28 13.91 6.37
CA TYR A 127 -4.57 14.47 5.94
C TYR A 127 -5.71 13.47 6.14
N SER A 128 -5.51 12.24 5.66
CA SER A 128 -6.47 11.15 5.83
C SER A 128 -6.85 10.90 7.28
N LYS A 129 -5.86 10.83 8.18
CA LYS A 129 -6.10 10.66 9.61
C LYS A 129 -6.86 11.84 10.21
N ASN A 130 -6.58 13.07 9.77
CA ASN A 130 -7.30 14.24 10.27
C ASN A 130 -8.76 14.26 9.81
N ILE A 131 -9.04 13.88 8.57
CA ILE A 131 -10.42 13.69 8.07
C ILE A 131 -11.18 12.66 8.92
N VAL A 132 -10.55 11.49 9.13
CA VAL A 132 -11.11 10.39 9.93
C VAL A 132 -11.48 10.85 11.35
N ASN A 133 -10.60 11.64 11.98
CA ASN A 133 -10.79 12.17 13.34
C ASN A 133 -11.91 13.23 13.45
N ARG A 134 -12.45 13.74 12.33
CA ARG A 134 -13.46 14.81 12.30
C ARG A 134 -14.87 14.28 12.05
N ILE A 135 -15.02 12.98 11.78
CA ILE A 135 -16.34 12.34 11.68
C ILE A 135 -17.10 12.50 13.00
N GLY A 136 -18.39 12.82 12.90
CA GLY A 136 -19.29 12.98 14.05
C GLY A 136 -19.14 14.28 14.84
N THR A 137 -18.15 15.13 14.53
CA THR A 137 -17.98 16.44 15.17
C THR A 137 -18.21 17.58 14.18
N ASN A 138 -17.44 17.64 13.08
CA ASN A 138 -17.46 18.77 12.15
C ASN A 138 -17.43 18.37 10.65
N LEU A 139 -17.37 17.08 10.32
CA LEU A 139 -17.43 16.60 8.94
C LEU A 139 -18.90 16.45 8.48
N ALA A 140 -19.54 17.57 8.13
CA ALA A 140 -20.94 17.61 7.72
C ALA A 140 -21.09 17.76 6.20
N LYS A 141 -22.12 17.11 5.64
CA LYS A 141 -22.61 17.43 4.30
C LYS A 141 -23.15 18.87 4.32
N THR A 142 -23.17 19.51 3.15
CA THR A 142 -23.80 20.84 2.94
C THR A 142 -25.25 20.90 3.46
N ASN A 143 -25.88 19.73 3.61
CA ASN A 143 -27.22 19.53 4.14
C ASN A 143 -27.17 18.73 5.47
N GLN A 144 -26.61 19.33 6.52
CA GLN A 144 -26.68 19.03 7.98
C GLN A 144 -26.42 17.60 8.51
N ASN A 145 -26.43 16.55 7.70
CA ASN A 145 -26.09 15.19 8.12
C ASN A 145 -24.57 15.01 8.14
N SER A 146 -24.07 14.42 9.22
CA SER A 146 -22.66 14.03 9.32
C SER A 146 -22.31 12.98 8.26
N LEU A 147 -21.09 13.05 7.75
CA LEU A 147 -20.57 12.03 6.86
C LEU A 147 -20.33 10.73 7.62
N THR A 148 -20.76 9.62 7.04
CA THR A 148 -20.52 8.30 7.62
C THR A 148 -19.08 7.85 7.39
N MET A 149 -18.62 6.94 8.24
CA MET A 149 -17.33 6.27 8.10
C MET A 149 -17.11 5.69 6.69
N HIS A 150 -18.14 5.05 6.15
CA HIS A 150 -18.10 4.41 4.84
C HIS A 150 -17.94 5.43 3.71
N GLU A 151 -18.72 6.52 3.74
CA GLU A 151 -18.64 7.59 2.74
C GLU A 151 -17.25 8.24 2.74
N VAL A 152 -16.69 8.50 3.92
CA VAL A 152 -15.36 9.09 4.05
C VAL A 152 -14.28 8.16 3.51
N GLU A 153 -14.31 6.87 3.88
CA GLU A 153 -13.28 5.93 3.43
C GLU A 153 -13.37 5.66 1.92
N GLN A 154 -14.58 5.58 1.36
CA GLN A 154 -14.77 5.47 -0.08
C GLN A 154 -14.21 6.69 -0.81
N GLU A 155 -14.50 7.89 -0.31
CA GLU A 155 -14.03 9.12 -0.94
C GLU A 155 -12.50 9.25 -0.84
N LEU A 156 -11.91 8.99 0.33
CA LEU A 156 -10.46 8.99 0.51
C LEU A 156 -9.76 7.96 -0.41
N THR A 157 -10.34 6.78 -0.58
CA THR A 157 -9.84 5.78 -1.53
C THR A 157 -9.96 6.25 -2.98
N SER A 158 -11.04 6.96 -3.33
CA SER A 158 -11.21 7.52 -4.67
C SER A 158 -10.18 8.62 -4.99
N LEU A 159 -9.89 9.48 -4.01
CA LEU A 159 -8.95 10.59 -4.15
C LEU A 159 -7.49 10.12 -4.10
N PHE A 160 -7.20 9.14 -3.24
CA PHE A 160 -5.85 8.64 -2.97
C PHE A 160 -5.80 7.10 -3.08
N PRO A 161 -5.92 6.55 -4.30
CA PRO A 161 -6.13 5.11 -4.50
C PRO A 161 -4.97 4.24 -4.00
N GLU A 162 -3.74 4.75 -4.01
CA GLU A 162 -2.56 4.01 -3.56
C GLU A 162 -2.24 4.20 -2.07
N ARG A 163 -3.03 4.99 -1.33
CA ARG A 163 -2.79 5.32 0.08
C ARG A 163 -2.60 4.10 0.96
N LEU A 164 -3.57 3.18 0.92
CA LEU A 164 -3.55 2.01 1.79
C LEU A 164 -2.52 0.97 1.32
N THR A 165 -2.36 0.79 0.01
CA THR A 165 -1.37 -0.14 -0.55
C THR A 165 0.06 0.33 -0.32
N GLY A 166 0.30 1.65 -0.41
CA GLY A 166 1.60 2.25 -0.11
C GLY A 166 1.94 2.11 1.37
N LEU A 167 1.00 2.40 2.26
CA LEU A 167 1.17 2.23 3.70
C LEU A 167 1.41 0.77 4.08
N TYR A 168 0.61 -0.16 3.56
CA TYR A 168 0.80 -1.60 3.78
C TYR A 168 2.17 -2.08 3.28
N GLY A 169 2.53 -1.69 2.06
CA GLY A 169 3.82 -2.02 1.47
C GLY A 169 4.99 -1.48 2.30
N PHE A 170 4.86 -0.28 2.85
CA PHE A 170 5.87 0.29 3.73
C PHE A 170 6.05 -0.52 5.01
N PHE A 171 4.96 -0.88 5.69
CA PHE A 171 5.00 -1.70 6.89
C PHE A 171 5.65 -3.06 6.64
N ILE A 172 5.14 -3.80 5.66
CA ILE A 172 5.53 -5.19 5.43
C ILE A 172 6.86 -5.32 4.69
N VAL A 173 7.08 -4.50 3.66
CA VAL A 173 8.27 -4.64 2.79
C VAL A 173 9.45 -3.89 3.39
N LYS A 174 9.25 -2.64 3.82
CA LYS A 174 10.35 -1.75 4.23
C LYS A 174 10.64 -1.81 5.73
N LYS A 175 9.63 -1.68 6.59
CA LYS A 175 9.83 -1.60 8.05
C LYS A 175 9.79 -2.96 8.76
N LYS A 176 9.25 -4.00 8.11
CA LYS A 176 9.05 -5.34 8.70
C LYS A 176 8.19 -5.30 9.97
N ILE A 177 7.21 -4.40 9.99
CA ILE A 177 6.24 -4.26 11.08
C ILE A 177 5.03 -5.11 10.74
N SER A 178 4.66 -6.00 11.65
CA SER A 178 3.46 -6.84 11.57
C SER A 178 2.19 -5.98 11.56
N MET A 179 1.16 -6.42 10.83
CA MET A 179 -0.17 -5.80 10.83
C MET A 179 -1.02 -6.18 12.04
N SER A 180 -0.49 -6.97 12.99
CA SER A 180 -1.22 -7.44 14.17
C SER A 180 -1.74 -6.34 15.10
N PHE A 181 -1.26 -5.09 14.94
CA PHE A 181 -1.82 -3.94 15.64
C PHE A 181 -3.23 -3.57 15.16
N LEU A 182 -3.59 -3.97 13.93
CA LEU A 182 -4.95 -3.83 13.44
C LEU A 182 -5.83 -4.83 14.18
N MET A 183 -6.53 -4.32 15.19
CA MET A 183 -7.61 -5.07 15.84
C MET A 183 -8.61 -5.48 14.76
N SER A 184 -8.67 -6.78 14.49
CA SER A 184 -9.65 -7.32 13.55
C SER A 184 -11.05 -7.07 14.11
N SER A 185 -11.77 -6.11 13.55
CA SER A 185 -13.20 -5.95 13.78
C SER A 185 -14.02 -6.96 12.98
N ARG A 186 -13.42 -8.13 12.69
CA ARG A 186 -14.07 -9.26 12.02
C ARG A 186 -14.97 -9.96 13.04
N VAL A 187 -16.10 -9.33 13.33
CA VAL A 187 -17.28 -9.93 13.97
C VAL A 187 -18.40 -9.87 12.94
#